data_AF-A0A7X4ARS2-F1
#
_entry.id   AF-A0A7X4ARS2-F1
#
_cell.length_a   1.000
_cell.length_b   1.000
_cell.length_c   1.000
_cell.angle_alpha   90.00
_cell.angle_beta   90.00
_cell.angle_gamma   90.00
#
_symmetry.space_group_name_H-M   'P 1'
#
loop_
_entity.id
_entity.type
_entity.pdbx_description
1 polymer ?
#
loop_
_entity_poly.entity_id
_entity_poly.type
_entity_poly.pdbx_seq_one_letter_code
_entity_poly.pdbx_strand_id
1 'polypeptide(L)'
;MDNTDTFHILALDGGGTRGMYTAQLLAKIEEAFQRSINTCFDLIVGTSTGAIIAGAAVSDIPMADIVELFDTETPHIFRKRWYRIPLFLSKYPSEQLAEVIAKHIP
;
A
#
# COMPACT_ATOMS: atom_id res chain seq x y z
N MET A 1 -2.63 28.65 26.74
CA MET A 1 -3.11 28.06 25.47
C MET A 1 -1.87 27.53 24.78
N ASP A 2 -1.48 26.30 25.10
CA ASP A 2 -0.41 25.64 24.35
C ASP A 2 -1.01 25.21 23.01
N ASN A 3 -0.98 26.12 22.04
CA ASN A 3 -1.17 25.77 20.65
C ASN A 3 0.21 25.42 20.08
N THR A 4 0.63 24.19 20.31
CA THR A 4 1.56 23.54 19.39
C THR A 4 0.71 22.68 18.49
N ASP A 5 0.36 23.18 17.31
CA ASP A 5 -0.24 22.38 16.24
C ASP A 5 0.66 21.15 16.05
N THR A 6 0.23 20.01 16.58
CA THR A 6 1.05 18.80 16.62
C THR A 6 1.05 18.23 15.22
N PHE A 7 2.23 18.15 14.60
CA PHE A 7 2.36 17.61 13.26
C PHE A 7 2.31 16.06 13.31
N HIS A 8 1.28 15.47 12.73
CA HIS A 8 1.02 14.03 12.78
C HIS A 8 1.56 13.33 11.53
N ILE A 9 2.44 12.35 11.74
CA ILE A 9 3.09 11.57 10.68
C ILE A 9 2.67 10.11 10.76
N LEU A 10 2.21 9.55 9.63
CA LEU A 10 2.01 8.12 9.44
C LEU A 10 3.18 7.53 8.63
N ALA A 11 3.92 6.59 9.22
CA ALA A 11 5.02 5.90 8.57
C ALA A 11 4.68 4.43 8.30
N LEU A 12 4.75 4.02 7.03
CA LEU A 12 4.35 2.69 6.56
C LEU A 12 5.56 1.89 6.06
N ASP A 13 5.88 0.82 6.78
CA ASP A 13 6.98 -0.07 6.41
C ASP A 13 6.69 -0.89 5.14
N GLY A 14 7.77 -1.33 4.50
CA GLY A 14 7.70 -2.34 3.44
C GLY A 14 7.41 -3.73 4.01
N GLY A 15 6.94 -4.65 3.16
CA GLY A 15 6.61 -5.99 3.65
C GLY A 15 6.29 -7.05 2.59
N GLY A 16 6.31 -6.69 1.30
CA GLY A 16 5.77 -7.55 0.25
C GLY A 16 4.29 -7.79 0.49
N THR A 17 3.85 -9.05 0.38
CA THR A 17 2.45 -9.43 0.64
C THR A 17 1.97 -9.14 2.06
N ARG A 18 2.88 -9.01 3.04
CA ARG A 18 2.52 -8.67 4.43
C ARG A 18 1.98 -7.25 4.59
N GLY A 19 2.13 -6.38 3.58
CA GLY A 19 1.48 -5.07 3.59
C GLY A 19 -0.04 -5.14 3.72
N MET A 20 -0.66 -6.28 3.37
CA MET A 20 -2.09 -6.54 3.59
C MET A 20 -2.49 -6.35 5.06
N TYR A 21 -1.64 -6.71 6.03
CA TYR A 21 -1.94 -6.49 7.45
C TYR A 21 -2.03 -5.00 7.79
N THR A 22 -1.11 -4.21 7.25
CA THR A 22 -1.10 -2.75 7.41
C THR A 22 -2.35 -2.14 6.77
N ALA A 23 -2.68 -2.52 5.53
CA ALA A 23 -3.89 -2.05 4.86
C ALA A 23 -5.16 -2.42 5.65
N GLN A 24 -5.24 -3.65 6.15
CA GLN A 24 -6.38 -4.12 6.95
C GLN A 24 -6.52 -3.36 8.27
N LEU A 25 -5.40 -3.02 8.93
CA LEU A 25 -5.42 -2.20 10.13
C LEU A 25 -5.93 -0.80 9.82
N LEU A 26 -5.43 -0.17 8.75
CA LEU A 26 -5.88 1.16 8.34
C LEU A 26 -7.35 1.17 7.94
N ALA A 27 -7.85 0.15 7.24
CA ALA A 27 -9.28 0.01 6.91
C ALA A 27 -10.17 -0.06 8.17
N LYS A 28 -9.71 -0.77 9.21
CA LYS A 28 -10.42 -0.79 10.50
C LYS A 28 -10.38 0.56 11.22
N ILE A 29 -9.30 1.32 11.05
CA ILE A 29 -9.21 2.68 11.59
C ILE A 29 -10.20 3.59 10.84
N GLU A 30 -10.26 3.52 9.51
CA GLU A 30 -11.26 4.29 8.73
C GLU A 30 -12.69 3.95 9.16
N GLU A 31 -13.01 2.67 9.33
CA GLU A 31 -14.31 2.21 9.81
C GLU A 31 -14.60 2.71 11.24
N ALA A 32 -13.66 2.58 12.18
CA ALA A 32 -13.88 2.95 13.57
C ALA A 32 -14.06 4.47 13.76
N PHE A 33 -13.33 5.28 12.99
CA PHE A 33 -13.34 6.74 13.12
C PHE A 33 -14.25 7.43 12.09
N GLN A 34 -14.77 6.70 11.11
CA GLN A 34 -15.59 7.22 10.00
C GLN A 34 -14.89 8.37 9.26
N ARG A 35 -13.59 8.19 9.00
CA ARG A 35 -12.72 9.19 8.34
C ARG A 35 -11.68 8.51 7.46
N SER A 36 -11.39 9.09 6.30
CA SER A 36 -10.27 8.67 5.45
C SER A 36 -8.93 8.91 6.14
N ILE A 37 -7.95 8.03 5.91
CA ILE A 37 -6.60 8.15 6.50
C ILE A 37 -5.93 9.49 6.16
N ASN A 38 -6.09 10.01 4.94
CA ASN A 38 -5.50 11.29 4.51
C ASN A 38 -5.95 12.50 5.35
N THR A 39 -7.12 12.45 5.99
CA THR A 39 -7.64 13.53 6.84
C THR A 39 -7.10 13.48 8.27
N CYS A 40 -6.42 12.40 8.63
CA CYS A 40 -5.95 12.14 10.00
C CYS A 40 -4.48 12.50 10.21
N PHE A 41 -3.70 12.70 9.14
CA PHE A 41 -2.26 12.90 9.20
C PHE A 41 -1.81 14.01 8.25
N ASP A 42 -0.87 14.84 8.70
CA ASP A 42 -0.29 15.92 7.89
C ASP A 42 0.73 15.40 6.87
N LEU A 43 1.34 14.24 7.17
CA LEU A 43 2.29 13.57 6.29
C LEU A 43 2.12 12.06 6.36
N ILE A 44 2.04 11.43 5.19
CA ILE A 44 2.05 9.97 5.04
C ILE A 44 3.30 9.60 4.25
N VAL A 45 4.15 8.75 4.83
CA VAL A 45 5.36 8.22 4.18
C VAL A 45 5.30 6.70 4.13
N GLY A 46 5.94 6.11 3.12
CA GLY A 46 6.04 4.67 3.04
C GLY A 46 7.20 4.18 2.18
N THR A 47 7.63 2.95 2.42
CA THR A 47 8.70 2.29 1.65
C THR A 47 8.19 1.00 1.01
N SER A 48 8.53 0.74 -0.25
CA SER A 48 8.10 -0.46 -0.98
C SER A 48 6.58 -0.62 -0.94
N THR A 49 6.04 -1.74 -0.44
CA THR A 49 4.59 -1.91 -0.25
C THR A 49 3.95 -0.80 0.58
N GLY A 50 4.64 -0.28 1.59
CA GLY A 50 4.15 0.86 2.38
C GLY A 50 4.01 2.13 1.55
N ALA A 51 4.84 2.32 0.51
CA ALA A 51 4.72 3.47 -0.41
C ALA A 51 3.46 3.35 -1.28
N ILE A 52 3.10 2.13 -1.69
CA ILE A 52 1.86 1.85 -2.44
C ILE A 52 0.65 2.18 -1.56
N ILE A 53 0.63 1.71 -0.31
CA ILE A 53 -0.45 2.01 0.65
C ILE A 53 -0.51 3.51 0.95
N ALA A 54 0.64 4.16 1.14
CA ALA A 54 0.72 5.61 1.36
C ALA A 54 0.15 6.40 0.17
N GLY A 55 0.54 6.03 -1.06
CA GLY A 55 0.03 6.66 -2.27
C GLY A 55 -1.47 6.51 -2.41
N ALA A 56 -2.00 5.30 -2.15
CA ALA A 56 -3.44 5.07 -2.14
C ALA A 56 -4.17 5.92 -1.10
N ALA A 57 -3.65 5.99 0.13
CA ALA A 57 -4.24 6.80 1.20
C ALA A 57 -4.29 8.28 0.82
N VAL A 58 -3.19 8.85 0.29
CA VAL A 58 -3.13 10.25 -0.15
C VAL A 58 -4.09 10.51 -1.32
N SER A 59 -4.29 9.54 -2.20
CA SER A 59 -5.27 9.60 -3.30
C SER A 59 -6.73 9.38 -2.87
N ASP A 60 -7.01 9.35 -1.57
CA ASP A 60 -8.36 9.15 -0.98
C ASP A 60 -9.02 7.82 -1.41
N ILE A 61 -8.20 6.81 -1.69
CA ILE A 61 -8.68 5.46 -1.98
C ILE A 61 -9.00 4.77 -0.64
N PRO A 62 -10.21 4.21 -0.46
CA PRO A 62 -10.55 3.46 0.75
C PRO A 62 -9.55 2.33 1.00
N MET A 63 -9.09 2.19 2.25
CA MET A 63 -8.12 1.13 2.58
C MET A 63 -8.72 -0.27 2.42
N ALA A 64 -10.05 -0.40 2.47
CA ALA A 64 -10.76 -1.64 2.13
C ALA A 64 -10.48 -2.09 0.68
N ASP A 65 -10.43 -1.15 -0.27
CA ASP A 65 -10.14 -1.44 -1.68
C ASP A 65 -8.68 -1.88 -1.84
N ILE A 66 -7.78 -1.34 -1.02
CA ILE A 66 -6.38 -1.77 -0.98
C ILE A 66 -6.24 -3.17 -0.40
N VAL A 67 -7.04 -3.52 0.61
CA VAL A 67 -7.11 -4.91 1.11
C VAL A 67 -7.57 -5.85 -0.01
N GLU A 68 -8.63 -5.48 -0.75
CA GLU A 68 -9.14 -6.28 -1.87
C GLU A 68 -8.09 -6.42 -2.99
N LEU A 69 -7.35 -5.35 -3.31
CA LEU A 69 -6.23 -5.39 -4.25
C LEU A 69 -5.19 -6.42 -3.81
N PHE A 70 -4.79 -6.41 -2.53
CA PHE A 70 -3.84 -7.41 -2.02
C PHE A 70 -4.39 -8.84 -2.13
N ASP A 71 -5.67 -9.06 -1.83
CA ASP A 71 -6.28 -10.39 -1.88
C ASP A 71 -6.34 -10.94 -3.32
N THR A 72 -6.70 -10.07 -4.28
CA THR A 72 -6.97 -10.46 -5.66
C THR A 72 -5.73 -10.45 -6.56
N GLU A 73 -4.86 -9.45 -6.43
CA GLU A 73 -3.76 -9.20 -7.37
C GLU A 73 -2.41 -9.81 -6.89
N THR A 74 -2.28 -10.20 -5.62
CA THR A 74 -1.05 -10.83 -5.09
C THR A 74 -0.60 -12.06 -5.91
N PRO A 75 -1.47 -13.02 -6.27
CA PRO A 75 -1.08 -14.16 -7.10
C PRO A 75 -0.55 -13.76 -8.48
N HIS A 76 -1.08 -12.66 -9.05
CA HIS A 76 -0.64 -12.11 -10.31
C HIS A 76 0.72 -11.44 -10.19
N ILE A 77 0.88 -10.53 -9.21
CA ILE A 77 2.13 -9.77 -8.95
C ILE A 77 3.32 -10.69 -8.67
N PHE A 78 3.10 -11.79 -7.96
CA PHE A 78 4.16 -12.73 -7.57
C PHE A 78 4.21 -13.97 -8.47
N ARG A 79 3.65 -13.90 -9.69
CA ARG A 79 3.70 -15.01 -10.65
C ARG A 79 5.09 -15.12 -11.27
N LYS A 80 5.77 -16.23 -10.98
CA LYS A 80 7.10 -16.52 -11.53
C LYS A 80 7.04 -16.82 -13.03
N ARG A 81 8.13 -16.50 -13.74
CA ARG A 81 8.36 -17.01 -15.10
C ARG A 81 8.48 -18.54 -15.05
N TRP A 82 7.97 -19.21 -16.07
CA TRP A 82 8.02 -20.68 -16.18
C TRP A 82 9.45 -21.21 -16.32
N TYR A 83 10.37 -20.39 -16.82
CA TYR A 83 11.81 -20.64 -16.88
C TYR A 83 12.55 -19.67 -15.95
N ARG A 84 13.60 -20.17 -15.28
CA ARG A 84 14.52 -19.35 -14.47
C ARG A 84 15.91 -19.41 -15.08
N ILE A 85 16.47 -18.24 -15.40
CA ILE A 85 17.90 -18.10 -15.67
C ILE A 85 18.53 -17.57 -14.37
N PRO A 86 19.20 -18.42 -13.56
CA PRO A 86 19.84 -17.96 -12.33
C PRO A 86 20.89 -16.88 -12.62
N LEU A 87 21.07 -15.95 -11.67
CA LEU A 87 21.98 -14.79 -11.71
C LEU A 87 21.67 -13.64 -12.68
N PHE A 88 20.85 -13.83 -13.73
CA PHE A 88 20.60 -12.77 -14.72
C PHE A 88 19.21 -12.14 -14.66
N LEU A 89 18.25 -12.75 -13.96
CA LEU A 89 16.84 -12.29 -13.93
C LEU A 89 16.30 -12.15 -12.50
N SER A 90 15.42 -11.17 -12.31
CA SER A 90 14.64 -10.99 -11.08
C SER A 90 13.70 -12.18 -10.84
N LYS A 91 13.35 -12.43 -9.57
CA LYS A 91 12.44 -13.53 -9.19
C LYS A 91 11.02 -13.34 -9.75
N TYR A 92 10.59 -12.09 -9.87
CA TYR A 92 9.28 -11.69 -10.38
C TYR A 92 9.44 -10.58 -11.44
N PRO A 93 8.68 -10.61 -12.53
CA PRO A 93 8.65 -9.54 -13.52
C PRO A 93 8.06 -8.25 -12.91
N SER A 94 8.70 -7.10 -13.10
CA SER A 94 8.22 -5.81 -12.57
C SER A 94 6.98 -5.28 -13.29
N GLU A 95 6.74 -5.75 -14.50
CA GLU A 95 5.64 -5.34 -15.37
C GLU A 95 4.28 -5.68 -14.73
N GLN A 96 4.19 -6.83 -14.05
CA GLN A 96 2.97 -7.25 -13.35
C GLN A 96 2.58 -6.28 -12.24
N LEU A 97 3.56 -5.79 -11.47
CA LEU A 97 3.31 -4.81 -10.43
C LEU A 97 2.94 -3.44 -11.03
N ALA A 98 3.64 -3.02 -12.08
CA ALA A 98 3.37 -1.75 -12.74
C ALA A 98 1.95 -1.70 -13.33
N GLU A 99 1.50 -2.79 -13.96
CA GLU A 99 0.15 -2.92 -14.51
C GLU A 99 -0.92 -2.81 -13.41
N VAL A 100 -0.75 -3.51 -12.29
CA VAL A 100 -1.69 -3.46 -11.16
C VAL A 100 -1.74 -2.06 -10.53
N ILE A 101 -0.59 -1.40 -10.36
CA ILE A 101 -0.55 -0.03 -9.83
C ILE A 101 -1.28 0.92 -10.77
N ALA A 102 -0.97 0.89 -12.08
CA ALA A 102 -1.60 1.78 -13.07
C ALA A 102 -3.12 1.56 -13.20
N LYS A 103 -3.61 0.36 -12.86
CA LYS A 103 -5.04 0.03 -12.87
C LYS A 103 -5.81 0.59 -11.66
N HIS A 104 -5.17 0.69 -10.49
CA HIS A 104 -5.88 0.97 -9.22
C HIS A 104 -5.46 2.25 -8.51
N ILE A 105 -4.27 2.77 -8.79
CA ILE A 105 -3.73 3.97 -8.15
C ILE A 105 -3.44 5.01 -9.24
N PRO A 106 -4.12 6.18 -9.21
CA PRO A 106 -3.96 7.22 -10.22
C PRO A 106 -2.59 7.91 -10.20
#